data_AF-A0A178B6R8-F1
#
_entry.id   AF-A0A178B6R8-F1
#
_cell.length_a   1.000
_cell.length_b   1.000
_cell.length_c   1.000
_cell.angle_alpha   90.00
_cell.angle_beta   90.00
_cell.angle_gamma   90.00
#
_symmetry.space_group_name_H-M   'P 1'
#
loop_
_entity.id
_entity.type
_entity.pdbx_description
1 polymer ?
#
loop_
_entity_poly.entity_id
_entity_poly.type
_entity_poly.pdbx_seq_one_letter_code
_entity_poly.pdbx_strand_id
1 'polypeptide(L)'
;MPIFYCNNKECSKQSCRRCGKEPHPDRSCEQQAEVAHRTQNVRHRVEEDMSKTLIRRCNRCRQPFVKDTGCNPMTCPRRGNEQCYVCRQNVAAGGRGHFNGPGQCGLFENEDAFHRSDVERTERRARDAISREHRDIRQEDLAIQLSAAAQENENTRRSEAAATARLYDPRNPV
;
A
#
# COMPACT_ATOMS: atom_id res chain seq x y z
N MET A 1 31.22 -7.76 -21.50
CA MET A 1 30.13 -8.76 -21.52
C MET A 1 29.09 -8.32 -22.56
N PRO A 2 28.62 -9.19 -23.48
CA PRO A 2 27.80 -8.72 -24.60
C PRO A 2 26.36 -8.42 -24.19
N ILE A 3 25.92 -7.19 -24.45
CA ILE A 3 24.56 -6.69 -24.27
C ILE A 3 23.76 -7.01 -25.56
N PHE A 4 22.50 -7.38 -25.41
CA PHE A 4 21.52 -7.46 -26.47
C PHE A 4 20.74 -6.15 -26.54
N TYR A 5 20.51 -5.66 -27.75
CA TYR A 5 19.71 -4.47 -28.03
C TYR A 5 18.52 -4.92 -28.86
N CYS A 6 17.31 -4.64 -28.40
CA CYS A 6 16.10 -4.91 -29.19
C CYS A 6 16.00 -3.89 -30.33
N ASN A 7 15.96 -4.37 -31.57
CA ASN A 7 15.86 -3.49 -32.75
C ASN A 7 14.42 -3.00 -33.04
N ASN A 8 13.43 -3.41 -32.25
CA ASN A 8 12.08 -2.85 -32.38
C ASN A 8 12.09 -1.41 -31.83
N LYS A 9 11.75 -0.45 -32.70
CA LYS A 9 11.72 0.99 -32.39
C LYS A 9 10.85 1.33 -31.17
N GLU A 10 9.76 0.58 -30.95
CA GLU A 10 8.86 0.79 -29.81
C GLU A 10 9.38 0.16 -28.50
N CYS A 11 10.23 -0.87 -28.58
CA CYS A 11 10.73 -1.57 -27.41
C CYS A 11 12.09 -1.04 -26.96
N SER A 12 13.10 -1.08 -27.85
CA SER A 12 14.48 -0.60 -27.62
C SER A 12 15.13 -1.07 -26.30
N LYS A 13 14.63 -2.16 -25.70
CA LYS A 13 15.13 -2.71 -24.44
C LYS A 13 16.52 -3.29 -24.62
N GLN A 14 17.33 -3.16 -23.57
CA GLN A 14 18.65 -3.75 -23.48
C GLN A 14 18.63 -4.89 -22.46
N SER A 15 19.34 -5.98 -22.75
CA SER A 15 19.43 -7.11 -21.82
C SER A 15 20.78 -7.82 -21.88
N CYS A 16 21.16 -8.51 -20.82
CA CYS A 16 22.33 -9.37 -20.81
C CYS A 16 22.07 -10.62 -21.66
N ARG A 17 22.94 -10.92 -22.64
CA ARG A 17 22.76 -12.10 -23.51
C ARG A 17 22.84 -13.44 -22.78
N ARG A 18 23.43 -13.48 -21.58
CA ARG A 18 23.61 -14.72 -20.82
C ARG A 18 22.40 -15.07 -19.96
N CYS A 19 21.86 -14.09 -19.24
CA CYS A 19 20.77 -14.31 -18.27
C CYS A 19 19.44 -13.65 -18.65
N GLY A 20 19.41 -12.82 -19.71
CA GLY A 20 18.22 -12.12 -20.18
C GLY A 20 17.75 -10.97 -19.29
N LYS A 21 18.44 -10.69 -18.17
CA LYS A 21 18.12 -9.59 -17.24
C LYS A 21 18.68 -8.25 -17.72
N GLU A 22 18.44 -7.19 -16.96
CA GLU A 22 18.97 -5.84 -17.25
C GLU A 22 20.50 -5.85 -17.45
N PRO A 23 21.07 -4.94 -18.25
CA PRO A 23 22.50 -4.88 -18.46
C PRO A 23 23.26 -4.67 -17.14
N HIS A 24 24.24 -5.54 -16.87
CA HIS A 24 25.05 -5.49 -15.65
C HIS A 24 26.55 -5.64 -15.98
N PRO A 25 27.19 -4.65 -16.63
CA PRO A 25 28.56 -4.77 -17.15
C PRO A 25 29.61 -5.03 -16.06
N ASP A 26 29.40 -4.49 -14.86
CA ASP A 26 30.35 -4.55 -13.73
C ASP A 26 30.15 -5.74 -12.79
N ARG A 27 29.17 -6.61 -13.06
CA ARG A 27 28.79 -7.74 -12.20
C ARG A 27 28.60 -9.03 -12.99
N SER A 28 28.88 -10.17 -12.36
CA SER A 28 28.54 -11.48 -12.94
C SER A 28 27.01 -11.68 -12.96
N CYS A 29 26.54 -12.68 -13.73
CA CYS A 29 25.10 -13.00 -13.76
C CYS A 29 24.60 -13.48 -12.39
N GLU A 30 25.44 -14.21 -11.66
CA GLU A 30 25.19 -14.73 -10.32
C GLU A 30 25.09 -13.58 -9.31
N GLN A 31 26.08 -12.67 -9.32
CA GLN A 31 26.07 -11.47 -8.47
C GLN A 31 24.84 -10.60 -8.74
N GLN A 32 24.46 -10.41 -10.01
CA GLN A 32 23.25 -9.67 -10.35
C GLN A 32 21.99 -10.37 -9.85
N ALA A 33 21.94 -11.71 -9.89
CA ALA A 33 20.81 -12.46 -9.37
C ALA A 33 20.67 -12.32 -7.84
N GLU A 34 21.79 -12.34 -7.11
CA GLU A 34 21.80 -12.10 -5.66
C GLU A 34 21.31 -10.69 -5.30
N VAL A 35 21.80 -9.67 -6.01
CA VAL A 35 21.32 -8.28 -5.81
C VAL A 35 19.82 -8.19 -6.09
N ALA A 36 19.35 -8.74 -7.20
CA ALA A 36 17.92 -8.72 -7.55
C ALA A 36 17.06 -9.42 -6.49
N HIS A 37 17.50 -10.57 -5.97
CA HIS A 37 16.80 -11.30 -4.92
C HIS A 37 16.74 -10.51 -3.61
N ARG A 38 17.86 -9.89 -3.22
CA ARG A 38 17.89 -9.02 -2.04
C ARG A 38 16.94 -7.84 -2.19
N THR A 39 17.00 -7.13 -3.32
CA THR A 39 16.12 -6.00 -3.62
C THR A 39 14.65 -6.43 -3.60
N GLN A 40 14.32 -7.59 -4.19
CA GLN A 40 12.97 -8.13 -4.17
C GLN A 40 12.47 -8.41 -2.74
N ASN A 41 13.29 -9.04 -1.89
CA ASN A 41 12.92 -9.32 -0.51
C ASN A 41 12.66 -8.03 0.28
N VAL A 42 13.47 -7.00 0.04
CA VAL A 42 13.28 -5.69 0.67
C VAL A 42 12.02 -4.99 0.15
N ARG A 43 11.72 -5.09 -1.14
CA ARG A 43 10.46 -4.60 -1.72
C ARG A 43 9.24 -5.31 -1.13
N HIS A 44 9.29 -6.63 -0.99
CA HIS A 44 8.22 -7.41 -0.37
C HIS A 44 7.93 -6.95 1.07
N ARG A 45 8.95 -6.55 1.84
CA ARG A 45 8.73 -5.98 3.19
C ARG A 45 7.83 -4.73 3.13
N VAL A 46 8.04 -3.84 2.16
CA VAL A 46 7.18 -2.65 1.96
C VAL A 46 5.77 -3.07 1.59
N GLU A 47 5.62 -3.95 0.61
CA GLU A 47 4.32 -4.43 0.11
C GLU A 47 3.51 -5.12 1.23
N GLU A 48 4.18 -5.92 2.06
CA GLU A 48 3.57 -6.55 3.23
C GLU A 48 3.13 -5.52 4.28
N ASP A 49 3.92 -4.50 4.57
CA ASP A 49 3.60 -3.48 5.56
C ASP A 49 2.42 -2.60 5.11
N MET A 50 2.35 -2.28 3.82
CA MET A 50 1.18 -1.66 3.20
C MET A 50 -0.06 -2.57 3.33
N SER A 51 0.09 -3.86 3.04
CA SER A 51 -1.00 -4.85 3.15
C SER A 51 -1.50 -5.01 4.60
N LYS A 52 -0.58 -5.07 5.57
CA LYS A 52 -0.87 -5.13 7.02
C LYS A 52 -1.53 -3.85 7.54
N THR A 53 -1.46 -2.76 6.77
CA THR A 53 -2.15 -1.51 7.10
C THR A 53 -3.62 -1.62 6.73
N LEU A 54 -3.96 -2.06 5.53
CA LEU A 54 -5.37 -2.27 5.14
C LEU A 54 -6.03 -3.38 5.96
N ILE A 55 -5.32 -4.48 6.15
CA ILE A 55 -5.81 -5.63 6.91
C ILE A 55 -5.61 -5.37 8.40
N ARG A 56 -6.68 -4.95 9.07
CA ARG A 56 -6.69 -4.81 10.52
C ARG A 56 -6.79 -6.17 11.18
N ARG A 57 -6.37 -6.23 12.44
CA ARG A 57 -6.45 -7.43 13.26
C ARG A 57 -7.19 -7.14 14.54
N CYS A 58 -8.01 -8.10 14.97
CA CYS A 58 -8.63 -8.03 16.28
C CYS A 58 -7.54 -7.95 17.36
N ASN A 59 -7.57 -6.95 18.23
CA ASN A 59 -6.56 -6.77 19.27
C ASN A 59 -6.66 -7.84 20.39
N ARG A 60 -7.75 -8.61 20.43
CA ARG A 60 -7.96 -9.72 21.36
C ARG A 60 -7.61 -11.09 20.79
N CYS A 61 -7.96 -11.38 19.53
CA CYS A 61 -7.78 -12.73 18.95
C CYS A 61 -7.01 -12.77 17.63
N ARG A 62 -6.51 -11.62 17.16
CA ARG A 62 -5.72 -11.47 15.92
C ARG A 62 -6.42 -11.87 14.61
N GLN A 63 -7.71 -12.18 14.64
CA GLN A 63 -8.53 -12.42 13.44
C GLN A 63 -8.39 -11.22 12.49
N PRO A 64 -7.97 -11.43 11.22
CA PRO A 64 -7.87 -10.37 10.24
C PRO A 64 -9.25 -9.92 9.78
N PHE A 65 -9.40 -8.63 9.48
CA PHE A 65 -10.60 -8.04 8.90
C PHE A 65 -10.27 -6.74 8.16
N VAL A 66 -11.10 -6.38 7.20
CA VAL A 66 -11.04 -5.12 6.45
C VAL A 66 -12.41 -4.46 6.58
N LYS A 67 -12.43 -3.13 6.74
CA LYS A 67 -13.67 -2.36 6.67
C LYS A 67 -13.92 -2.04 5.20
N ASP A 68 -15.09 -2.41 4.70
CA ASP A 68 -15.50 -2.06 3.34
C ASP A 68 -16.33 -0.77 3.36
N THR A 69 -17.41 -0.76 4.14
CA THR A 69 -18.29 0.40 4.33
C THR A 69 -18.78 0.51 5.78
N GLY A 70 -19.23 1.69 6.20
CA GLY A 70 -20.01 1.87 7.44
C GLY A 70 -19.30 2.66 8.54
N CYS A 71 -19.58 2.34 9.80
CA CYS A 71 -19.00 3.06 10.94
C CYS A 71 -17.66 2.44 11.40
N ASN A 72 -16.82 3.25 12.05
CA ASN A 72 -15.50 2.85 12.54
C ASN A 72 -15.46 1.93 13.79
N PRO A 73 -16.49 1.81 14.64
CA PRO A 73 -16.59 0.73 15.62
C PRO A 73 -16.76 -0.62 14.91
N MET A 74 -15.81 -1.53 15.10
CA MET A 74 -15.80 -2.86 14.49
C MET A 74 -15.93 -3.93 15.57
N THR A 75 -16.90 -4.84 15.39
CA THR A 75 -17.13 -5.97 16.32
C THR A 75 -16.51 -7.25 15.76
N CYS A 76 -15.64 -7.88 16.54
CA CYS A 76 -15.00 -9.12 16.14
C CYS A 76 -15.99 -10.30 16.18
N PRO A 77 -16.22 -11.02 15.06
CA PRO A 77 -17.21 -12.10 15.01
C PRO A 77 -16.85 -13.32 15.87
N ARG A 78 -15.56 -13.49 16.22
CA ARG A 78 -15.09 -14.66 16.98
C ARG A 78 -15.18 -14.52 18.50
N ARG A 79 -15.01 -13.31 19.02
CA ARG A 79 -14.88 -13.03 20.46
C ARG A 79 -15.77 -11.87 20.95
N GLY A 80 -16.51 -11.22 20.04
CA GLY A 80 -17.36 -10.07 20.35
C GLY A 80 -16.61 -8.79 20.75
N ASN A 81 -15.28 -8.74 20.56
CA ASN A 81 -14.49 -7.56 20.93
C ASN A 81 -14.82 -6.37 20.03
N GLU A 82 -15.13 -5.22 20.61
CA GLU A 82 -15.33 -3.97 19.88
C GLU A 82 -14.05 -3.14 19.87
N GLN A 83 -13.62 -2.73 18.67
CA GLN A 83 -12.44 -1.88 18.50
C GLN A 83 -12.63 -0.85 17.39
N CYS A 84 -11.90 0.26 17.48
CA CYS A 84 -11.91 1.29 16.45
C CYS A 84 -11.06 0.87 15.25
N TYR A 85 -11.59 1.04 14.03
CA TYR A 85 -10.89 0.76 12.78
C TYR A 85 -9.68 1.69 12.55
N VAL A 86 -9.81 2.96 12.99
CA VAL A 86 -8.81 4.03 12.79
C VAL A 86 -7.61 3.84 13.71
N CYS A 87 -7.83 3.85 15.03
CA CYS A 87 -6.76 3.82 16.02
C CYS A 87 -6.43 2.41 16.54
N ARG A 88 -7.21 1.38 16.18
CA ARG A 88 -7.03 -0.04 16.56
C ARG A 88 -7.20 -0.33 18.06
N GLN A 89 -7.61 0.66 18.86
CA GLN A 89 -7.85 0.51 20.30
C GLN A 89 -9.22 -0.12 20.57
N ASN A 90 -9.36 -0.74 21.75
CA ASN A 90 -10.65 -1.18 22.26
C ASN A 90 -11.57 0.02 22.47
N VAL A 91 -12.84 -0.17 22.14
CA VAL A 91 -13.88 0.81 22.42
C VAL A 91 -14.89 0.21 23.39
N ALA A 92 -15.47 1.06 24.24
CA ALA A 92 -16.61 0.65 25.05
C ALA A 92 -17.78 0.25 24.14
N ALA A 93 -18.68 -0.60 24.65
CA ALA A 93 -19.83 -1.09 23.89
C ALA A 93 -20.59 0.07 23.20
N GLY A 94 -20.75 -0.03 21.88
CA GLY A 94 -21.38 1.01 21.06
C GLY A 94 -20.53 2.26 20.80
N GLY A 95 -19.22 2.20 21.05
CA GLY A 95 -18.29 3.30 20.76
C GLY A 95 -18.39 4.52 21.71
N ARG A 96 -19.08 4.40 22.85
CA ARG A 96 -19.29 5.52 23.78
C ARG A 96 -17.96 6.13 24.25
N GLY A 97 -17.83 7.45 24.14
CA GLY A 97 -16.66 8.20 24.60
C GLY A 97 -15.41 8.06 23.73
N HIS A 98 -15.48 7.35 22.58
CA HIS A 98 -14.36 7.19 21.66
C HIS A 98 -14.55 7.95 20.33
N PHE A 99 -15.79 8.24 19.94
CA PHE A 99 -16.11 8.85 18.65
C PHE A 99 -16.82 10.20 18.82
N ASN A 100 -16.58 11.11 17.86
CA ASN A 100 -17.25 12.41 17.71
C ASN A 100 -17.03 13.43 18.85
N GLY A 101 -15.90 13.35 19.56
CA GLY A 101 -15.44 14.37 20.50
C GLY A 101 -14.12 15.06 20.08
N PRO A 102 -13.69 16.11 20.79
CA PRO A 102 -12.41 16.77 20.53
C PRO A 102 -11.25 15.79 20.71
N GLY A 103 -10.42 15.63 19.67
CA GLY A 103 -9.28 14.69 19.69
C GLY A 103 -9.67 13.20 19.59
N GLN A 104 -10.93 12.90 19.28
CA GLN A 104 -11.44 11.54 19.11
C GLN A 104 -11.51 11.13 17.64
N CYS A 105 -11.68 9.83 17.38
CA CYS A 105 -11.85 9.32 16.00
C CYS A 105 -13.22 9.72 15.43
N GLY A 106 -13.33 9.87 14.10
CA GLY A 106 -14.63 10.04 13.46
C GLY A 106 -15.46 8.77 13.55
N LEU A 107 -16.76 8.89 13.79
CA LEU A 107 -17.67 7.72 13.73
C LEU A 107 -17.82 7.19 12.30
N PHE A 108 -17.91 8.11 11.34
CA PHE A 108 -17.97 7.86 9.89
C PHE A 108 -16.88 8.68 9.22
N GLU A 109 -16.16 8.08 8.28
CA GLU A 109 -15.10 8.71 7.51
C GLU A 109 -15.15 8.12 6.10
N ASN A 110 -14.68 8.88 5.10
CA ASN A 110 -14.54 8.36 3.75
C ASN A 110 -13.48 7.25 3.75
N GLU A 111 -13.93 6.00 3.59
CA GLU A 111 -13.10 4.81 3.72
C GLU A 111 -11.94 4.80 2.72
N ASP A 112 -12.21 5.14 1.47
CA ASP A 112 -11.20 5.16 0.41
C ASP A 112 -10.11 6.20 0.68
N ALA A 113 -10.51 7.41 1.08
CA ALA A 113 -9.58 8.47 1.42
C ALA A 113 -8.75 8.11 2.66
N PHE A 114 -9.37 7.49 3.66
CA PHE A 114 -8.68 7.02 4.86
C PHE A 114 -7.68 5.90 4.54
N HIS A 115 -8.12 4.84 3.84
CA HIS A 115 -7.26 3.72 3.43
C HIS A 115 -6.07 4.20 2.62
N ARG A 116 -6.30 5.09 1.64
CA ARG A 116 -5.24 5.67 0.83
C ARG A 116 -4.24 6.43 1.69
N SER A 117 -4.71 7.37 2.53
CA SER A 117 -3.83 8.15 3.39
C SER A 117 -3.03 7.29 4.38
N ASP A 118 -3.66 6.24 4.95
CA ASP A 118 -3.01 5.35 5.90
C ASP A 118 -1.94 4.46 5.23
N VAL A 119 -2.23 3.97 4.02
CA VAL A 119 -1.30 3.20 3.19
C VAL A 119 -0.13 4.08 2.73
N GLU A 120 -0.38 5.28 2.21
CA GLU A 120 0.68 6.23 1.80
C GLU A 120 1.60 6.60 2.96
N ARG A 121 1.03 6.84 4.16
CA ARG A 121 1.82 7.11 5.37
C ARG A 121 2.67 5.91 5.76
N THR A 122 2.13 4.70 5.65
CA THR A 122 2.86 3.48 5.98
C THR A 122 3.97 3.19 4.98
N GLU A 123 3.67 3.31 3.69
CA GLU A 123 4.63 3.18 2.60
C GLU A 123 5.81 4.14 2.79
N ARG A 124 5.54 5.42 3.08
CA ARG A 124 6.58 6.41 3.37
C ARG A 124 7.48 5.99 4.53
N ARG A 125 6.88 5.56 5.65
CA ARG A 125 7.63 5.11 6.83
C ARG A 125 8.45 3.85 6.54
N ALA A 126 7.89 2.88 5.81
CA ALA A 126 8.57 1.65 5.44
C ALA A 126 9.76 1.93 4.52
N ARG A 127 9.58 2.79 3.51
CA ARG A 127 10.65 3.26 2.62
C ARG A 127 11.75 4.01 3.37
N ASP A 128 11.39 4.89 4.30
CA ASP A 128 12.36 5.63 5.11
C ASP A 128 13.16 4.68 6.02
N ALA A 129 12.52 3.69 6.63
CA ALA A 129 13.18 2.69 7.46
C ALA A 129 14.15 1.83 6.63
N ILE A 130 13.71 1.35 5.46
CA ILE A 130 14.54 0.56 4.56
C ILE A 130 15.73 1.36 4.05
N SER A 131 15.55 2.64 3.68
CA SER A 131 16.65 3.47 3.20
C SER A 131 17.74 3.68 4.26
N ARG A 132 17.38 3.66 5.54
CA ARG A 132 18.35 3.71 6.65
C ARG A 132 19.10 2.38 6.84
N GLU A 133 18.42 1.25 6.67
CA GLU A 133 18.99 -0.11 6.81
C GLU A 133 19.81 -0.54 5.59
N HIS A 134 19.39 -0.16 4.39
CA HIS A 134 19.91 -0.61 3.10
C HIS A 134 20.27 0.57 2.19
N ARG A 135 21.42 1.19 2.45
CA ARG A 135 21.91 2.36 1.68
C ARG A 135 22.19 2.07 0.20
N ASP A 136 22.32 0.79 -0.16
CA ASP A 136 22.58 0.30 -1.51
C ASP A 136 21.31 0.10 -2.36
N ILE A 137 20.13 0.21 -1.75
CA ILE A 137 18.84 0.07 -2.45
C ILE A 137 18.24 1.45 -2.68
N ARG A 138 17.84 1.73 -3.93
CA ARG A 138 17.26 3.01 -4.30
C ARG A 138 15.75 3.00 -4.05
N GLN A 139 15.17 4.17 -3.81
CA GLN A 139 13.73 4.31 -3.58
C GLN A 139 12.88 3.82 -4.76
N GLU A 140 13.37 4.02 -5.99
CA GLU A 140 12.73 3.53 -7.21
C GLU A 140 12.63 2.00 -7.27
N ASP A 141 13.61 1.29 -6.69
CA ASP A 141 13.61 -0.18 -6.63
C ASP A 141 12.54 -0.72 -5.65
N LEU A 142 11.99 0.15 -4.79
CA LEU A 142 10.93 -0.13 -3.82
C LEU A 142 9.53 0.27 -4.33
N ALA A 143 9.41 0.71 -5.58
CA ALA A 143 8.12 1.07 -6.16
C ALA A 143 7.28 -0.19 -6.44
N ILE A 144 5.97 -0.11 -6.18
CA ILE A 144 5.02 -1.16 -6.56
C ILE A 144 5.00 -1.25 -8.08
N GLN A 145 5.25 -2.44 -8.60
CA GLN A 145 5.23 -2.72 -10.03
C GLN A 145 3.78 -3.02 -10.47
N LEU A 146 3.03 -1.99 -10.85
CA LEU A 146 1.71 -2.16 -11.46
C LEU A 146 1.82 -2.25 -12.99
N SER A 147 0.97 -3.07 -13.60
CA SER A 147 0.81 -3.06 -15.06
C SER A 147 0.11 -1.77 -15.50
N ALA A 148 0.32 -1.34 -16.74
CA ALA A 148 -0.35 -0.15 -17.28
C ALA A 148 -1.88 -0.23 -17.15
N ALA A 149 -2.46 -1.39 -17.43
CA ALA A 149 -3.88 -1.63 -17.26
C ALA A 149 -4.35 -1.54 -15.79
N ALA A 150 -3.55 -2.03 -14.84
CA ALA A 150 -3.87 -1.90 -13.41
C ALA A 150 -3.81 -0.43 -12.95
N GLN A 151 -2.83 0.32 -13.43
CA GLN A 151 -2.69 1.75 -13.15
C GLN A 151 -3.87 2.57 -13.71
N GLU A 152 -4.31 2.24 -14.92
CA GLU A 152 -5.45 2.88 -15.56
C GLU A 152 -6.75 2.59 -14.81
N ASN A 153 -7.02 1.32 -14.47
CA ASN A 153 -8.18 0.94 -13.68
C ASN A 153 -8.23 1.67 -12.33
N GLU A 154 -7.09 1.79 -11.63
CA GLU A 154 -7.03 2.52 -10.36
C GLU A 154 -7.28 4.02 -10.55
N ASN A 155 -6.75 4.62 -11.61
CA ASN A 155 -7.00 6.02 -11.94
C ASN A 155 -8.49 6.28 -12.23
N THR A 156 -9.17 5.35 -12.94
CA THR A 156 -10.61 5.42 -13.22
C THR A 156 -11.44 5.32 -11.96
N ARG A 157 -11.19 4.32 -11.11
CA ARG A 157 -11.88 4.23 -9.81
C ARG A 157 -11.71 5.50 -8.98
N ARG A 158 -10.50 6.07 -9.00
CA ARG A 158 -10.19 7.31 -8.29
C ARG A 158 -10.96 8.51 -8.84
N SER A 159 -11.10 8.63 -10.16
CA SER A 159 -11.85 9.74 -10.77
C SER A 159 -13.35 9.62 -10.50
N GLU A 160 -13.91 8.41 -10.56
CA GLU A 160 -15.30 8.11 -10.23
C GLU A 160 -15.63 8.40 -8.77
N ALA A 161 -14.77 7.96 -7.84
CA ALA A 161 -14.92 8.25 -6.41
C ALA A 161 -14.86 9.76 -6.13
N ALA A 162 -13.95 10.49 -6.79
CA ALA A 162 -13.84 11.94 -6.65
C ALA A 162 -15.05 12.68 -7.24
N ALA A 163 -15.58 12.22 -8.38
CA ALA A 163 -16.80 12.78 -8.98
C ALA A 163 -18.01 12.56 -8.06
N THR A 164 -18.15 11.35 -7.53
CA THR A 164 -19.23 10.99 -6.58
C THR A 164 -19.14 11.85 -5.32
N ALA A 165 -17.95 12.00 -4.73
CA ALA A 165 -17.76 12.84 -3.55
C ALA A 165 -18.11 14.31 -3.79
N ARG A 166 -17.89 14.84 -5.00
CA ARG A 166 -18.29 16.21 -5.36
C ARG A 166 -19.80 16.37 -5.52
N LEU A 167 -20.50 15.35 -6.02
CA LEU A 167 -21.96 15.37 -6.19
C LEU A 167 -22.69 15.40 -4.85
N TYR A 168 -22.12 14.76 -3.82
CA TYR A 168 -22.69 14.70 -2.47
C TYR A 168 -21.97 15.62 -1.48
N ASP A 169 -21.24 16.65 -1.92
CA ASP A 169 -20.60 17.61 -1.01
C ASP A 169 -21.69 18.45 -0.31
N PRO A 170 -21.82 18.39 1.02
CA PRO A 170 -22.84 19.15 1.77
C PRO A 170 -22.73 20.67 1.59
N ARG A 171 -21.59 21.17 1.07
CA ARG A 171 -21.34 22.58 0.78
C ARG A 171 -21.81 23.02 -0.61
N ASN A 172 -22.28 22.09 -1.45
CA ASN A 172 -22.77 22.36 -2.79
C ASN A 172 -24.25 21.96 -2.90
N PRO A 173 -25.18 22.79 -2.40
CA PRO A 173 -26.61 22.50 -2.51
C PRO A 173 -27.06 22.53 -3.98
N VAL A 174 -27.88 21.54 -4.36
CA VAL A 174 -28.55 21.41 -5.67
C VAL A 174 -29.48 22.59 -5.92
#